data_AF-A0A7S0TT28-F1
#
_entry.id   AF-A0A7S0TT28-F1
#
_cell.length_a   1.000
_cell.length_b   1.000
_cell.length_c   1.000
_cell.angle_alpha   90.00
_cell.angle_beta   90.00
_cell.angle_gamma   90.00
#
_symmetry.space_group_name_H-M   'P 1'
#
loop_
_entity.id
_entity.type
_entity.pdbx_description
1 polymer ?
#
loop_
_entity_poly.entity_id
_entity_poly.type
_entity_poly.pdbx_seq_one_letter_code
_entity_poly.pdbx_strand_id
1 'polypeptide(L)'
;GGGYKVKLKIGNACIDTPIKVRWEAPKDHNPEDFLAIYRVDAPDYFNMVELSGSSGQESGTVTFTKPKDEKSGNPRLPAVEGLYVVRYLRANDQRVMASSRELLATRCDGPAPTNEEIEKQQKRQER
;
A
#
# COMPACT_ATOMS: atom_id res chain seq x y z
N GLY A 1 -5.37 2.17 -24.51
CA GLY A 1 -4.42 2.83 -23.59
C GLY A 1 -5.09 2.95 -22.24
N GLY A 2 -4.63 2.18 -21.26
CA GLY A 2 -5.14 2.25 -19.88
C GLY A 2 -4.25 3.17 -19.04
N GLY A 3 -4.87 3.93 -18.12
CA GLY A 3 -4.14 4.74 -17.14
C GLY A 3 -3.62 3.90 -15.96
N TYR A 4 -2.85 4.54 -15.08
CA TYR A 4 -2.33 3.94 -13.84
C TYR A 4 -3.47 3.54 -12.90
N LYS A 5 -3.40 2.34 -12.31
CA LYS A 5 -4.34 1.87 -11.28
C LYS A 5 -3.62 1.05 -10.23
N VAL A 6 -4.05 1.22 -8.98
CA VAL A 6 -3.66 0.36 -7.86
C VAL A 6 -4.91 -0.24 -7.26
N LYS A 7 -4.97 -1.57 -7.20
CA LYS A 7 -6.05 -2.32 -6.57
C LYS A 7 -5.48 -3.20 -5.48
N LEU A 8 -5.86 -2.92 -4.24
CA LEU A 8 -5.62 -3.83 -3.13
C LEU A 8 -6.44 -5.10 -3.36
N LYS A 9 -5.80 -6.26 -3.22
CA LYS A 9 -6.49 -7.55 -3.27
C LYS A 9 -6.68 -8.09 -1.86
N ILE A 10 -7.21 -7.24 -0.97
CA ILE A 10 -7.35 -7.54 0.44
C ILE A 10 -8.70 -7.01 0.91
N GLY A 11 -9.50 -7.91 1.50
CA GLY A 11 -10.75 -7.55 2.17
C GLY A 11 -10.55 -7.03 3.58
N ASN A 12 -9.52 -7.52 4.30
CA ASN A 12 -9.05 -7.06 5.61
C ASN A 12 -7.55 -7.35 5.74
N ALA A 13 -6.72 -6.35 6.03
CA ALA A 13 -5.34 -6.58 6.43
C ALA A 13 -5.30 -6.61 7.94
N CYS A 14 -4.70 -7.63 8.53
CA CYS A 14 -4.32 -7.54 9.92
C CYS A 14 -2.83 -7.23 10.05
N ILE A 15 -2.44 -6.66 11.17
CA ILE A 15 -1.06 -6.24 11.39
C ILE A 15 -0.09 -7.41 11.20
N ASP A 16 1.14 -7.11 10.76
CA ASP A 16 2.19 -8.10 10.46
C ASP A 16 1.86 -9.12 9.36
N THR A 17 0.73 -9.00 8.66
CA THR A 17 0.43 -9.87 7.51
C THR A 17 0.89 -9.28 6.18
N PRO A 18 1.34 -10.14 5.24
CA PRO A 18 1.69 -9.69 3.90
C PRO A 18 0.52 -9.00 3.17
N ILE A 19 0.79 -7.82 2.60
CA ILE A 19 -0.19 -7.09 1.80
C ILE A 19 0.05 -7.38 0.32
N LYS A 20 -0.90 -8.05 -0.34
CA LYS A 20 -0.90 -8.29 -1.79
C LYS A 20 -1.60 -7.16 -2.55
N VAL A 21 -0.88 -6.57 -3.49
CA VAL A 21 -1.34 -5.44 -4.30
C VAL A 21 -1.27 -5.81 -5.76
N ARG A 22 -2.37 -5.59 -6.49
CA ARG A 22 -2.40 -5.62 -7.95
C ARG A 22 -2.22 -4.21 -8.48
N TRP A 23 -1.43 -4.09 -9.52
CA TRP A 23 -1.17 -2.81 -10.19
C TRP A 23 -1.36 -2.96 -11.69
N GLU A 24 -1.75 -1.86 -12.32
CA GLU A 24 -1.86 -1.69 -13.77
C GLU A 24 -1.20 -0.35 -14.11
N ALA A 25 -0.43 -0.28 -15.20
CA ALA A 25 0.26 0.91 -15.66
C ALA A 25 0.14 1.04 -17.20
N PRO A 26 0.26 2.25 -17.77
CA PRO A 26 0.35 2.44 -19.21
C PRO A 26 1.58 1.73 -19.82
N LYS A 27 1.53 1.44 -21.12
CA LYS A 27 2.63 0.80 -21.87
C LYS A 27 3.97 1.54 -21.77
N ASP A 28 3.91 2.86 -21.66
CA ASP A 28 5.05 3.78 -21.60
C ASP A 28 5.44 4.18 -20.17
N HIS A 29 4.94 3.48 -19.15
CA HIS A 29 5.42 3.68 -17.77
C HIS A 29 6.91 3.39 -17.65
N ASN A 30 7.56 3.95 -16.62
CA ASN A 30 8.97 3.65 -16.36
C ASN A 30 9.03 2.28 -15.65
N PRO A 31 9.80 1.29 -16.16
CA PRO A 31 9.94 0.00 -15.49
C PRO A 31 10.46 0.10 -14.05
N GLU A 32 11.13 1.20 -13.68
CA GLU A 32 11.63 1.48 -12.33
C GLU A 32 10.62 2.20 -11.43
N ASP A 33 9.37 2.38 -11.88
CA ASP A 33 8.30 2.94 -11.05
C ASP A 33 8.11 2.14 -9.76
N PHE A 34 7.48 2.75 -8.75
CA PHE A 34 7.37 2.16 -7.42
C PHE A 34 5.92 1.95 -6.99
N LEU A 35 5.72 0.98 -6.10
CA LEU A 35 4.56 0.93 -5.22
C LEU A 35 5.03 1.21 -3.79
N ALA A 36 4.38 2.17 -3.13
CA ALA A 36 4.68 2.51 -1.74
C ALA A 36 3.41 2.46 -0.89
N ILE A 37 3.52 1.91 0.32
CA ILE A 37 2.45 1.90 1.32
C ILE A 37 2.66 3.02 2.34
N TYR A 38 1.60 3.78 2.59
CA TYR A 38 1.59 4.90 3.53
C TYR A 38 0.56 4.63 4.61
N ARG A 39 0.83 5.08 5.84
CA ARG A 39 -0.24 5.37 6.81
C ARG A 39 -0.86 6.69 6.39
N VAL A 40 -2.19 6.78 6.38
CA VAL A 40 -2.90 7.96 5.84
C VAL A 40 -2.56 9.25 6.61
N ASP A 41 -2.30 9.13 7.90
CA ASP A 41 -1.91 10.20 8.83
C ASP A 41 -0.38 10.35 8.99
N ALA A 42 0.43 9.73 8.13
CA ALA A 42 1.89 9.86 8.15
C ALA A 42 2.41 10.48 6.84
N PRO A 43 3.46 11.33 6.91
CA PRO A 43 4.01 11.97 5.72
C PRO A 43 4.81 11.00 4.85
N ASP A 44 5.49 10.04 5.49
CA ASP A 44 6.42 9.13 4.83
C ASP A 44 5.78 7.76 4.56
N TYR A 45 6.34 7.06 3.56
CA TYR A 45 5.96 5.69 3.30
C TYR A 45 6.52 4.76 4.39
N PHE A 46 5.73 3.75 4.75
CA PHE A 46 6.16 2.66 5.63
C PHE A 46 7.05 1.66 4.91
N ASN A 47 6.75 1.39 3.64
CA ASN A 47 7.49 0.44 2.81
C ASN A 47 7.30 0.77 1.33
N MET A 48 8.25 0.36 0.51
CA MET A 48 8.27 0.61 -0.92
C MET A 48 8.86 -0.59 -1.65
N VAL A 49 8.31 -0.89 -2.83
CA VAL A 49 8.79 -1.93 -3.73
C VAL A 49 8.99 -1.32 -5.11
N GLU A 50 10.17 -1.51 -5.67
CA GLU A 50 10.48 -1.13 -7.05
C GLU A 50 9.87 -2.14 -8.03
N LEU A 51 9.37 -1.66 -9.16
CA LEU A 51 8.78 -2.50 -10.20
C LEU A 51 9.82 -2.96 -11.24
N SER A 52 11.11 -2.65 -11.06
CA SER A 52 12.20 -2.96 -12.01
C SER A 52 12.27 -4.45 -12.39
N GLY A 53 11.88 -5.34 -11.46
CA GLY A 53 11.77 -6.79 -11.71
C GLY A 53 10.60 -7.23 -12.62
N SER A 54 9.71 -6.32 -13.01
CA SER A 54 8.54 -6.61 -13.85
C SER A 54 8.83 -6.64 -15.35
N SER A 55 10.08 -6.37 -15.78
CA SER A 55 10.49 -6.41 -17.19
C SER A 55 9.61 -5.58 -18.14
N GLY A 56 9.08 -4.44 -17.67
CA GLY A 56 8.20 -3.56 -18.44
C GLY A 56 6.76 -4.08 -18.62
N GLN A 57 6.32 -5.02 -17.76
CA GLN A 57 4.93 -5.46 -17.75
C GLN A 57 3.96 -4.31 -17.45
N GLU A 58 2.81 -4.29 -18.11
CA GLU A 58 1.76 -3.27 -17.88
C GLU A 58 0.89 -3.59 -16.65
N SER A 59 1.08 -4.74 -16.02
CA SER A 59 0.37 -5.12 -14.80
C SER A 59 1.10 -6.21 -14.04
N GLY A 60 0.86 -6.30 -12.74
CA GLY A 60 1.49 -7.30 -11.91
C GLY A 60 0.86 -7.44 -10.53
N THR A 61 1.46 -8.29 -9.71
CA THR A 61 1.15 -8.40 -8.29
C THR A 61 2.44 -8.24 -7.49
N VAL A 62 2.42 -7.31 -6.54
CA VAL A 62 3.47 -7.14 -5.53
C VAL A 62 2.94 -7.61 -4.19
N THR A 63 3.83 -8.17 -3.36
CA THR A 63 3.52 -8.49 -1.97
C THR A 63 4.45 -7.67 -1.08
N PHE A 64 3.90 -6.74 -0.30
CA PHE A 64 4.64 -6.14 0.81
C PHE A 64 4.76 -7.19 1.91
N THR A 65 5.97 -7.45 2.36
CA THR A 65 6.28 -8.35 3.47
C THR A 65 7.15 -7.63 4.49
N LYS A 66 7.13 -8.11 5.74
CA LYS A 66 8.03 -7.62 6.79
C LYS A 66 9.45 -7.97 6.37
N PRO A 67 10.34 -6.99 6.19
CA PRO A 67 11.72 -7.29 5.81
C PRO A 67 12.43 -8.06 6.93
N LYS A 68 13.29 -9.01 6.56
CA LYS A 68 13.98 -9.89 7.52
C LYS A 68 14.89 -9.14 8.50
N ASP A 69 15.37 -7.98 8.08
CA ASP A 69 16.30 -7.10 8.78
C ASP A 69 15.58 -5.99 9.58
N GLU A 70 14.24 -6.03 9.69
CA GLU A 70 13.48 -5.06 10.49
C GLU A 70 13.92 -5.09 11.96
N LYS A 71 14.30 -3.91 12.46
CA LYS A 71 14.67 -3.70 13.85
C LYS A 71 13.48 -3.18 14.65
N SER A 72 13.48 -3.49 15.95
CA SER A 72 12.53 -2.90 16.89
C SER A 72 12.54 -1.38 16.79
N GLY A 73 11.36 -0.75 16.71
CA GLY A 73 11.18 0.70 16.65
C GLY A 73 10.96 1.32 15.26
N ASN A 74 11.13 0.58 14.17
CA ASN A 74 10.80 1.07 12.81
C ASN A 74 10.14 -0.02 11.94
N PRO A 75 8.86 -0.32 12.19
CA PRO A 75 8.15 -1.36 11.44
C PRO A 75 7.89 -0.97 9.98
N ARG A 76 8.01 -1.95 9.07
CA ARG A 76 7.90 -1.80 7.60
C ARG A 76 6.76 -2.63 6.99
N LEU A 77 5.90 -3.25 7.79
CA LEU A 77 4.55 -3.65 7.38
C LEU A 77 3.55 -2.86 8.23
N PRO A 78 2.22 -2.88 7.99
CA PRO A 78 1.33 -2.38 9.01
C PRO A 78 1.57 -3.22 10.26
N ALA A 79 2.38 -2.74 11.18
CA ALA A 79 2.61 -3.32 12.49
C ALA A 79 1.87 -2.49 13.56
N VAL A 80 1.23 -1.41 13.11
CA VAL A 80 0.42 -0.50 13.90
C VAL A 80 -0.94 -0.41 13.25
N GLU A 81 -1.99 -0.46 14.06
CA GLU A 81 -3.36 -0.29 13.60
C GLU A 81 -3.57 1.10 12.98
N GLY A 82 -4.45 1.18 11.99
CA GLY A 82 -4.78 2.44 11.32
C GLY A 82 -5.14 2.27 9.85
N LEU A 83 -5.45 3.38 9.18
CA LEU A 83 -5.72 3.39 7.75
C LEU A 83 -4.43 3.54 6.95
N TYR A 84 -4.32 2.73 5.91
CA TYR A 84 -3.21 2.70 4.98
C TYR A 84 -3.69 2.88 3.55
N VAL A 85 -2.84 3.47 2.71
CA VAL A 85 -3.07 3.59 1.27
C VAL A 85 -1.82 3.14 0.52
N VAL A 86 -2.00 2.43 -0.60
CA VAL A 86 -0.90 2.11 -1.50
C VAL A 86 -0.94 3.06 -2.69
N ARG A 87 0.20 3.67 -2.98
CA ARG A 87 0.37 4.64 -4.06
C ARG A 87 1.32 4.09 -5.11
N TYR A 88 0.99 4.31 -6.37
CA TYR A 88 1.90 4.12 -7.50
C TYR A 88 2.68 5.41 -7.70
N LEU A 89 4.00 5.34 -7.62
CA LEU A 89 4.89 6.49 -7.74
C LEU A 89 5.71 6.36 -9.02
N ARG A 90 5.81 7.46 -9.76
CA ARG A 90 6.71 7.52 -10.91
C ARG A 90 8.16 7.60 -10.44
N ALA A 91 9.07 6.87 -11.08
CA ALA A 91 10.45 6.75 -10.63
C ALA A 91 11.20 8.09 -10.54
N ASN A 92 11.07 8.93 -11.58
CA ASN A 92 11.93 10.11 -11.76
C ASN A 92 11.63 11.25 -10.77
N ASP A 93 10.38 11.40 -10.34
CA ASP A 93 9.90 12.54 -9.55
C ASP A 93 9.09 12.12 -8.32
N GLN A 94 8.95 10.81 -8.08
CA GLN A 94 8.09 10.22 -7.04
C GLN A 94 6.65 10.73 -7.06
N ARG A 95 6.18 11.25 -8.21
CA ARG A 95 4.82 11.76 -8.33
C ARG A 95 3.84 10.60 -8.18
N VAL A 96 2.80 10.83 -7.36
CA VAL A 96 1.68 9.91 -7.21
C VAL A 96 0.88 9.86 -8.52
N MET A 97 0.89 8.69 -9.17
CA MET A 97 0.17 8.43 -10.42
C MET A 97 -1.20 7.80 -10.17
N ALA A 98 -1.32 7.02 -9.09
CA ALA A 98 -2.57 6.41 -8.65
C ALA A 98 -2.50 6.07 -7.15
N SER A 99 -3.67 6.00 -6.52
CA SER A 99 -3.85 5.55 -5.13
C SER A 99 -4.87 4.42 -5.08
N SER A 100 -4.68 3.48 -4.16
CA SER A 100 -5.70 2.50 -3.82
C SER A 100 -6.83 3.14 -3.01
N ARG A 101 -7.89 2.35 -2.74
CA ARG A 101 -8.74 2.62 -1.58
C ARG A 101 -7.94 2.46 -0.29
N GLU A 102 -8.43 3.06 0.78
CA GLU A 102 -7.85 2.87 2.11
C GLU A 102 -8.09 1.45 2.62
N LEU A 103 -7.14 1.01 3.43
CA LEU A 103 -7.10 -0.29 4.08
C LEU A 103 -6.99 -0.07 5.57
N LEU A 104 -8.00 -0.48 6.32
CA LEU A 104 -7.92 -0.50 7.77
C LEU A 104 -7.11 -1.73 8.20
N ALA A 105 -5.96 -1.50 8.84
CA ALA A 105 -5.17 -2.52 9.49
C ALA A 105 -5.60 -2.63 10.97
N THR A 106 -5.95 -3.85 11.41
CA THR A 106 -6.34 -4.17 12.80
C THR A 106 -5.51 -5.33 13.34
N ARG A 107 -5.60 -5.64 14.64
CA ARG A 107 -5.00 -6.87 15.19
C ARG A 107 -5.56 -8.15 14.56
N CYS A 108 -4.71 -9.16 14.36
CA CYS A 108 -5.07 -10.42 13.69
C CYS A 108 -6.01 -11.32 14.48
N ASP A 109 -6.03 -11.19 15.80
CA ASP A 109 -6.94 -11.89 16.70
C ASP A 109 -8.24 -11.11 16.95
N GLY A 110 -8.38 -9.91 16.38
CA GLY A 110 -9.58 -9.09 16.47
C GLY A 110 -10.66 -9.52 15.48
N PRO A 111 -11.92 -9.14 15.73
CA PRO A 111 -12.97 -9.27 14.73
C PRO A 111 -12.60 -8.45 13.48
N ALA A 112 -13.05 -8.92 12.32
CA ALA A 112 -12.96 -8.14 11.08
C ALA A 112 -13.63 -6.77 11.30
N PRO A 113 -13.00 -5.66 10.90
CA PRO A 113 -13.61 -4.35 11.06
C PRO A 113 -14.89 -4.24 10.24
N THR A 114 -15.90 -3.65 10.86
CA THR A 114 -17.16 -3.28 10.22
C THR A 114 -16.98 -2.03 9.34
N ASN A 115 -17.91 -1.82 8.38
CA ASN A 115 -17.91 -0.60 7.58
C ASN A 115 -18.02 0.67 8.44
N GLU A 116 -18.77 0.62 9.56
CA GLU A 116 -18.91 1.75 10.48
C GLU A 116 -17.58 2.10 11.18
N GLU A 117 -16.79 1.09 11.57
CA GLU A 117 -15.47 1.30 12.16
C GLU A 117 -14.49 1.90 11.15
N ILE A 118 -14.55 1.47 9.89
CA ILE A 118 -13.76 2.04 8.79
C ILE A 118 -14.11 3.54 8.63
N GLU A 119 -15.39 3.87 8.48
CA GLU A 119 -15.84 5.27 8.34
C GLU A 119 -15.47 6.15 9.55
N LYS A 120 -15.53 5.58 10.76
CA LYS A 120 -15.17 6.29 11.99
C LYS A 120 -13.67 6.60 12.05
N GLN A 121 -12.82 5.69 11.57
CA GLN A 121 -11.38 5.93 11.49
C GLN A 121 -11.05 6.99 10.44
N GLN A 122 -11.73 6.97 9.29
CA GLN A 122 -11.56 7.97 8.23
C GLN A 122 -11.82 9.38 8.76
N LYS A 123 -12.96 9.58 9.44
CA LYS A 123 -13.33 10.87 10.04
C LYS A 123 -12.39 11.35 11.15
N ARG A 124 -11.67 10.44 11.83
CA ARG A 124 -10.69 10.82 12.87
C ARG A 124 -9.41 11.38 12.27
N GLN A 125 -9.02 10.91 11.09
CA GLN A 125 -7.78 11.31 10.43
C GLN A 125 -7.93 12.58 9.58
N GLU A 126 -9.16 13.01 9.30
CA GLU A 126 -9.48 14.28 8.62
C GLU A 126 -9.50 15.50 9.56
N ARG A 127 -9.25 15.32 10.86
CA ARG A 127 -9.27 16.38 11.90
C ARG A 127 -7.86 16.81 12.30
#